data_AF-A0A8S3I7S9-F1
#
_entry.id   AF-A0A8S3I7S9-F1
#
_cell.length_a   1.000
_cell.length_b   1.000
_cell.length_c   1.000
_cell.angle_alpha   90.00
_cell.angle_beta   90.00
_cell.angle_gamma   90.00
#
_symmetry.space_group_name_H-M   'P 1'
#
loop_
_entity.id
_entity.type
_entity.pdbx_description
1 polymer ?
#
loop_
_entity_poly.entity_id
_entity_poly.type
_entity_poly.pdbx_seq_one_letter_code
_entity_poly.pdbx_strand_id
1 'polypeptide(L)'
;MNLETYQKLKKRLNSRKVWYFDGPPEKKPNAFLATVPPDTTITIDHQRLLDALYDRLRSSSTNANCTIEQQILSIEFSPLSCIFNSSDMSNQFIVDCDTMETKQKLLEKPLKIVSNKHSVNLELQSYDENIQREYEKFIKSEKYRELIKNHDSAVKRTSKTK
;
A
#
# COMPACT_ATOMS: atom_id res chain seq x y z
N MET A 1 -30.34 -14.09 9.27
CA MET A 1 -29.40 -13.11 9.86
C MET A 1 -30.20 -12.14 10.71
N ASN A 2 -29.79 -11.83 11.94
CA ASN A 2 -30.48 -10.85 12.78
C ASN A 2 -30.40 -9.46 12.14
N LEU A 3 -31.49 -8.68 12.17
CA LEU A 3 -31.59 -7.32 11.64
C LEU A 3 -30.49 -6.40 12.19
N GLU A 4 -30.15 -6.55 13.46
CA GLU A 4 -29.08 -5.77 14.10
C GLU A 4 -27.70 -6.09 13.51
N THR A 5 -27.42 -7.37 13.24
CA THR A 5 -26.17 -7.81 12.58
C THR A 5 -26.07 -7.24 11.16
N TYR A 6 -27.20 -7.17 10.45
CA TYR A 6 -27.28 -6.58 9.10
C TYR A 6 -26.97 -5.10 9.08
N GLN A 7 -27.59 -4.33 9.97
CA GLN A 7 -27.32 -2.89 10.05
C GLN A 7 -25.89 -2.58 10.48
N LYS A 8 -25.33 -3.35 11.42
CA LYS A 8 -23.91 -3.23 11.81
C LYS A 8 -22.98 -3.51 10.63
N LEU A 9 -23.25 -4.56 9.84
CA LEU A 9 -22.46 -4.89 8.65
C LEU A 9 -22.54 -3.78 7.58
N LYS A 10 -23.75 -3.30 7.28
CA LYS A 10 -23.99 -2.23 6.28
C LYS A 10 -23.31 -0.92 6.67
N LYS A 11 -23.42 -0.51 7.94
CA LYS A 11 -22.73 0.68 8.47
C LYS A 11 -21.21 0.52 8.35
N ARG A 12 -20.68 -0.64 8.75
CA ARG A 12 -19.24 -0.93 8.70
C ARG A 12 -18.70 -0.92 7.26
N LEU A 13 -19.43 -1.44 6.28
CA LEU A 13 -18.97 -1.47 4.87
C LEU A 13 -19.03 -0.09 4.21
N ASN A 14 -20.01 0.74 4.56
CA ASN A 14 -20.09 2.10 4.08
C ASN A 14 -19.01 3.00 4.69
N SER A 15 -18.58 2.71 5.93
CA SER A 15 -17.53 3.47 6.61
C SER A 15 -16.12 2.94 6.35
N ARG A 16 -15.98 1.72 5.82
CA ARG A 16 -14.67 1.10 5.60
C ARG A 16 -14.06 1.65 4.32
N LYS A 17 -13.01 2.45 4.47
CA LYS A 17 -12.12 2.83 3.37
C LYS A 17 -11.35 1.59 2.95
N VAL A 18 -11.55 1.15 1.71
CA VAL A 18 -10.89 -0.01 1.12
C VAL A 18 -10.37 0.41 -0.23
N TRP A 19 -9.23 -0.14 -0.60
CA TRP A 19 -8.63 0.10 -1.88
C TRP A 19 -9.51 -0.43 -3.01
N TYR A 20 -9.61 0.35 -4.09
CA TYR A 20 -10.34 -0.07 -5.28
C TYR A 20 -9.36 -0.58 -6.32
N PHE A 21 -9.66 -1.74 -6.87
CA PHE A 21 -8.83 -2.38 -7.89
C PHE A 21 -9.72 -2.71 -9.09
N ASP A 22 -9.27 -2.32 -10.29
CA ASP A 22 -9.93 -2.69 -11.55
C ASP A 22 -9.74 -4.18 -11.90
N GLY A 23 -8.75 -4.82 -11.30
CA GLY A 23 -8.45 -6.23 -11.48
C GLY A 23 -7.37 -6.71 -10.50
N PRO A 24 -6.90 -7.97 -10.63
CA PRO A 24 -5.77 -8.45 -9.86
C PRO A 24 -4.54 -7.55 -10.08
N PRO A 25 -3.85 -7.14 -9.01
CA PRO A 25 -2.68 -6.30 -9.14
C PRO A 25 -1.52 -7.04 -9.81
N GLU A 26 -0.71 -6.30 -10.56
CA GLU A 26 0.53 -6.82 -11.14
C GLU A 26 1.55 -7.16 -10.04
N LYS A 27 2.34 -8.21 -10.26
CA LYS A 27 3.40 -8.62 -9.33
C LYS A 27 4.69 -7.85 -9.61
N LYS A 28 5.36 -7.41 -8.55
CA LYS A 28 6.71 -6.85 -8.56
C LYS A 28 7.55 -7.53 -7.47
N PRO A 29 8.14 -8.70 -7.74
CA PRO A 29 8.76 -9.55 -6.71
C PRO A 29 9.97 -8.89 -6.03
N ASN A 30 10.71 -8.05 -6.76
CA ASN A 30 11.87 -7.33 -6.25
C ASN A 30 11.51 -5.94 -5.69
N ALA A 31 10.24 -5.55 -5.72
CA ALA A 31 9.83 -4.25 -5.22
C ALA A 31 9.39 -4.28 -3.75
N PHE A 32 9.52 -3.14 -3.11
CA PHE A 32 8.90 -2.85 -1.82
C PHE A 32 8.10 -1.54 -1.87
N LEU A 33 7.17 -1.40 -0.94
CA LEU A 33 6.44 -0.18 -0.66
C LEU A 33 7.10 0.56 0.49
N ALA A 34 7.49 1.80 0.25
CA ALA A 34 7.89 2.76 1.26
C ALA A 34 6.67 3.63 1.62
N THR A 35 6.18 3.51 2.85
CA THR A 35 5.02 4.28 3.31
C THR A 35 5.48 5.45 4.17
N VAL A 36 5.17 6.67 3.75
CA VAL A 36 5.43 7.87 4.55
C VAL A 36 4.31 8.03 5.58
N PRO A 37 4.63 8.18 6.88
CA PRO A 37 3.62 8.45 7.90
C PRO A 37 2.82 9.72 7.58
N PRO A 38 1.49 9.74 7.81
CA PRO A 38 0.64 10.88 7.47
C PRO A 38 1.01 12.15 8.25
N ASP A 39 1.56 12.02 9.45
CA ASP A 39 1.96 13.13 10.32
C ASP A 39 3.38 13.63 10.05
N THR A 40 3.99 13.21 8.93
CA THR A 40 5.37 13.59 8.60
C THR A 40 5.43 15.06 8.19
N THR A 41 6.19 15.86 8.96
CA THR A 41 6.44 17.28 8.67
C THR A 41 7.49 17.50 7.57
N ILE A 42 8.19 16.44 7.18
CA ILE A 42 9.22 16.44 6.14
C ILE A 42 8.58 16.10 4.79
N THR A 43 8.74 16.95 3.80
CA THR A 43 8.46 16.58 2.41
C THR A 43 9.51 15.58 1.94
N ILE A 44 9.06 14.37 1.60
CA ILE A 44 9.88 13.30 1.03
C ILE A 44 9.51 13.22 -0.45
N ASP A 45 10.45 13.65 -1.29
CA ASP A 45 10.38 13.48 -2.74
C ASP A 45 11.18 12.24 -3.17
N HIS A 46 11.16 11.95 -4.47
CA HIS A 46 11.88 10.82 -5.04
C HIS A 46 13.39 10.88 -4.77
N GLN A 47 14.00 12.07 -4.88
CA GLN A 47 15.45 12.22 -4.71
C GLN A 47 15.87 11.92 -3.28
N ARG A 48 15.17 12.48 -2.28
CA ARG A 48 15.47 12.22 -0.86
C ARG A 48 15.29 10.76 -0.48
N LEU A 49 14.27 10.11 -1.06
CA LEU A 49 14.07 8.68 -0.86
C LEU A 49 15.24 7.89 -1.47
N LEU A 50 15.63 8.21 -2.70
CA LEU A 50 16.74 7.57 -3.40
C LEU A 50 18.06 7.72 -2.63
N ASP A 51 18.38 8.93 -2.17
CA ASP A 51 19.60 9.21 -1.41
C ASP A 51 19.64 8.35 -0.13
N ALA A 52 18.54 8.28 0.62
CA ALA A 52 18.45 7.47 1.83
C ALA A 52 18.63 5.97 1.54
N LEU A 53 18.07 5.47 0.42
CA LEU A 53 18.23 4.08 -0.01
C LEU A 53 19.68 3.78 -0.38
N TYR A 54 20.35 4.69 -1.10
CA TYR A 54 21.76 4.55 -1.43
C TYR A 54 22.64 4.59 -0.18
N ASP A 55 22.38 5.48 0.77
CA ASP A 55 23.09 5.50 2.05
C ASP A 55 22.92 4.18 2.80
N ARG A 56 21.71 3.61 2.78
CA ARG A 56 21.43 2.30 3.37
C ARG A 56 22.21 1.18 2.68
N LEU A 57 22.22 1.14 1.35
CA LEU A 57 22.95 0.14 0.58
C LEU A 57 24.48 0.29 0.78
N ARG A 58 24.99 1.52 0.82
CA ARG A 58 26.40 1.81 1.13
C ARG A 58 26.78 1.33 2.52
N SER A 59 25.94 1.59 3.52
CA SER A 59 26.19 1.18 4.91
C SER A 59 26.18 -0.34 5.11
N SER A 60 25.50 -1.07 4.23
CA SER A 60 25.44 -2.54 4.26
C SER A 60 26.46 -3.21 3.32
N SER A 61 27.04 -2.47 2.38
CA SER A 61 28.09 -2.97 1.49
C SER A 61 29.47 -2.83 2.15
N THR A 62 30.15 -3.96 2.33
CA THR A 62 31.57 -4.00 2.73
C THR A 62 32.53 -3.63 1.58
N ASN A 63 32.05 -3.59 0.34
CA ASN A 63 32.85 -3.27 -0.85
C ASN A 63 32.47 -1.90 -1.41
N ALA A 64 33.43 -0.97 -1.41
CA ALA A 64 33.29 0.39 -1.95
C ALA A 64 33.08 0.47 -3.48
N ASN A 65 33.22 -0.65 -4.19
CA ASN A 65 33.22 -0.71 -5.66
C ASN A 65 31.96 -1.34 -6.27
N CYS A 66 30.93 -1.66 -5.48
CA CYS A 66 29.68 -2.16 -6.06
C CYS A 66 28.90 -0.98 -6.68
N THR A 67 28.35 -1.18 -7.88
CA THR A 67 27.50 -0.23 -8.60
C THR A 67 26.15 -0.08 -7.89
N ILE A 68 26.14 0.52 -6.70
CA ILE A 68 24.93 0.76 -5.89
C ILE A 68 23.88 1.55 -6.67
N GLU A 69 24.33 2.41 -7.58
CA GLU A 69 23.47 3.16 -8.50
C GLU A 69 22.60 2.26 -9.39
N GLN A 70 23.05 1.03 -9.67
CA GLN A 70 22.31 0.05 -10.48
C GLN A 70 21.37 -0.83 -9.65
N GLN A 71 21.46 -0.78 -8.32
CA GLN A 71 20.68 -1.66 -7.43
C GLN A 71 19.22 -1.21 -7.25
N ILE A 72 18.95 0.08 -7.47
CA ILE A 72 17.59 0.63 -7.51
C ILE A 72 17.25 0.92 -8.96
N LEU A 73 16.28 0.19 -9.51
CA LEU A 73 15.86 0.32 -10.92
C LEU A 73 14.91 1.48 -11.13
N SER A 74 13.93 1.64 -10.25
CA SER A 74 12.96 2.72 -10.31
C SER A 74 12.40 3.07 -8.93
N ILE A 75 11.94 4.32 -8.80
CA ILE A 75 11.08 4.76 -7.71
C ILE A 75 9.86 5.39 -8.35
N GLU A 76 8.69 4.86 -8.01
CA GLU A 76 7.39 5.29 -8.52
C GLU A 76 6.49 5.65 -7.34
N PHE A 77 5.51 6.53 -7.54
CA PHE A 77 4.41 6.60 -6.57
C PHE A 77 3.56 5.33 -6.64
N SER A 78 2.98 4.94 -5.50
CA SER A 78 2.00 3.84 -5.41
C SER A 78 0.93 3.98 -6.51
N PRO A 79 0.53 2.88 -7.17
CA PRO A 79 0.31 2.88 -8.61
C PRO A 79 -1.04 3.47 -9.04
N LEU A 80 -1.08 3.96 -10.28
CA LEU A 80 -2.26 4.47 -10.99
C LEU A 80 -3.31 3.37 -11.33
N SER A 81 -2.97 2.08 -11.19
CA SER A 81 -3.86 0.92 -11.42
C SER A 81 -4.94 0.74 -10.36
N CYS A 82 -5.06 1.74 -9.49
CA CYS A 82 -5.74 1.70 -8.23
C CYS A 82 -6.40 3.09 -8.13
N ILE A 83 -7.67 3.20 -8.54
CA ILE A 83 -8.38 4.49 -8.60
C ILE A 83 -8.84 4.85 -7.18
N PHE A 84 -8.26 5.91 -6.62
CA PHE A 84 -8.57 6.40 -5.29
C PHE A 84 -9.09 7.83 -5.32
N ASN A 85 -9.96 8.16 -4.37
CA ASN A 85 -10.15 9.56 -3.98
C ASN A 85 -8.82 10.10 -3.44
N SER A 86 -8.26 11.09 -4.13
CA SER A 86 -6.93 11.67 -3.89
C SER A 86 -6.76 12.35 -2.52
N SER A 87 -7.86 12.62 -1.80
CA SER A 87 -7.83 13.32 -0.51
C SER A 87 -7.37 12.47 0.68
N ASP A 88 -7.12 11.16 0.50
CA ASP A 88 -7.00 10.20 1.60
C ASP A 88 -5.67 9.40 1.65
N MET A 89 -4.71 9.65 0.75
CA MET A 89 -3.48 8.86 0.67
C MET A 89 -2.31 9.49 1.43
N SER A 90 -1.62 8.64 2.20
CA SER A 90 -0.25 8.90 2.64
C SER A 90 0.71 8.81 1.44
N ASN A 91 1.78 9.61 1.44
CA ASN A 91 2.79 9.55 0.38
C ASN A 91 3.43 8.15 0.38
N GLN A 92 3.14 7.34 -0.63
CA GLN A 92 3.65 5.98 -0.75
C GLN A 92 4.44 5.83 -2.04
N PHE A 93 5.59 5.17 -1.95
CA PHE A 93 6.48 4.93 -3.08
C PHE A 93 6.66 3.43 -3.29
N ILE A 94 6.62 2.99 -4.53
CA ILE A 94 7.13 1.70 -4.97
C ILE A 94 8.59 1.89 -5.30
N VAL A 95 9.45 1.05 -4.74
CA VAL A 95 10.87 1.03 -5.07
C VAL A 95 11.17 -0.33 -5.67
N ASP A 96 11.57 -0.34 -6.95
CA ASP A 96 11.95 -1.56 -7.64
C ASP A 96 13.46 -1.78 -7.54
N CYS A 97 13.85 -2.99 -7.11
CA CYS A 97 15.23 -3.37 -6.92
C CYS A 97 15.71 -4.26 -8.06
N ASP A 98 17.00 -4.24 -8.34
CA ASP A 98 17.63 -5.11 -9.33
C ASP A 98 17.47 -6.60 -8.99
N THR A 99 17.56 -6.94 -7.70
CA THR A 99 17.55 -8.31 -7.18
C THR A 99 16.74 -8.44 -5.90
N MET A 100 16.32 -9.67 -5.60
CA MET A 100 15.67 -10.00 -4.33
C MET A 100 16.63 -9.80 -3.14
N GLU A 101 17.93 -9.97 -3.32
CA GLU A 101 18.94 -9.74 -2.28
C GLU A 101 19.01 -8.26 -1.87
N THR A 102 19.04 -7.35 -2.84
CA THR A 102 18.97 -5.90 -2.61
C THR A 102 17.70 -5.53 -1.83
N LYS A 103 16.55 -6.05 -2.26
CA LYS A 103 15.27 -5.87 -1.56
C LYS A 103 15.37 -6.32 -0.10
N GLN A 104 15.91 -7.51 0.16
CA GLN A 104 16.02 -8.04 1.52
C GLN A 104 16.89 -7.17 2.42
N LYS A 105 18.07 -6.74 1.94
CA LYS A 105 18.98 -5.85 2.69
C LYS A 105 18.31 -4.54 3.12
N LEU A 106 17.43 -4.00 2.27
CA LEU A 106 16.66 -2.80 2.54
C LEU A 106 15.56 -3.03 3.58
N LEU A 107 14.89 -4.19 3.55
CA LEU A 107 13.81 -4.54 4.49
C LEU A 107 14.29 -4.83 5.93
N GLU A 108 15.57 -5.15 6.13
CA GLU A 108 16.11 -5.54 7.45
C GLU A 108 15.91 -4.50 8.55
N LYS A 109 15.92 -3.20 8.21
CA LYS A 109 15.69 -2.12 9.18
C LYS A 109 14.90 -0.98 8.53
N PRO A 110 14.14 -0.21 9.33
CA PRO A 110 13.46 0.98 8.84
C PRO A 110 14.43 1.95 8.16
N LEU A 111 13.97 2.61 7.09
CA LEU A 111 14.75 3.59 6.37
C LEU A 111 14.65 4.94 7.07
N LYS A 112 15.76 5.42 7.64
CA LYS A 112 15.80 6.70 8.34
C LYS A 112 16.11 7.83 7.36
N ILE A 113 15.19 8.77 7.22
CA ILE A 113 15.38 10.00 6.46
C ILE A 113 15.56 11.16 7.44
N VAL A 114 16.61 11.96 7.27
CA VAL A 114 16.93 13.12 8.12
C VAL A 114 16.90 14.38 7.28
N SER A 115 16.14 15.39 7.73
CA SER A 115 16.10 16.71 7.08
C SER A 115 15.91 17.80 8.13
N ASN A 116 16.74 18.85 8.10
CA ASN A 116 16.62 20.04 8.94
C ASN A 116 16.33 19.74 10.43
N LYS A 117 17.11 18.84 11.05
CA LYS A 117 16.98 18.36 12.45
C LYS A 117 15.75 17.51 12.76
N HIS A 118 14.88 17.26 11.80
CA HIS A 118 13.81 16.27 11.89
C HIS A 118 14.28 14.95 11.30
N SER A 119 13.82 13.84 11.88
CA SER A 119 14.04 12.50 11.32
C SER A 119 12.74 11.73 11.29
N VAL A 120 12.51 11.04 10.19
CA VAL A 120 11.40 10.11 10.02
C VAL A 120 11.95 8.73 9.70
N ASN A 121 11.34 7.71 10.29
CA ASN A 121 11.62 6.33 9.93
C ASN A 121 10.50 5.87 8.99
N LEU A 122 10.88 5.48 7.78
CA LEU A 122 9.96 4.90 6.82
C LEU A 122 9.93 3.39 6.99
N GLU A 123 8.71 2.87 7.07
CA GLU A 123 8.48 1.43 7.01
C GLU A 123 8.56 0.98 5.55
N LEU A 124 9.40 -0.02 5.31
CA LEU A 124 9.52 -0.71 4.04
C LEU A 124 8.79 -2.04 4.14
N GLN A 125 7.92 -2.33 3.19
CA GLN A 125 7.11 -3.55 3.17
C GLN A 125 7.17 -4.22 1.80
N SER A 126 7.11 -5.55 1.73
CA SER A 126 7.05 -6.24 0.44
C SER A 126 5.85 -5.74 -0.38
N TYR A 127 6.08 -5.28 -1.61
CA TYR A 127 5.03 -4.73 -2.47
C TYR A 127 3.93 -5.79 -2.70
N ASP A 128 4.33 -6.97 -3.17
CA ASP A 128 3.40 -8.06 -3.49
C ASP A 128 2.55 -8.48 -2.29
N GLU A 129 3.15 -8.63 -1.10
CA GLU A 129 2.42 -9.05 0.09
C GLU A 129 1.41 -8.00 0.55
N ASN A 130 1.79 -6.73 0.53
CA ASN A 130 0.92 -5.66 0.96
C ASN A 130 -0.21 -5.43 -0.04
N ILE A 131 0.11 -5.37 -1.33
CA ILE A 131 -0.87 -5.16 -2.39
C ILE A 131 -1.84 -6.35 -2.49
N GLN A 132 -1.35 -7.59 -2.35
CA GLN A 132 -2.22 -8.76 -2.29
C GLN A 132 -3.19 -8.69 -1.10
N ARG A 133 -2.72 -8.26 0.07
CA ARG A 133 -3.56 -8.09 1.26
C ARG A 133 -4.64 -7.02 1.05
N GLU A 134 -4.31 -5.90 0.43
CA GLU A 134 -5.29 -4.86 0.11
C GLU A 134 -6.29 -5.33 -0.95
N TYR A 135 -5.84 -6.06 -1.95
CA TYR A 135 -6.71 -6.68 -2.96
C TYR A 135 -7.70 -7.69 -2.36
N GLU A 136 -7.26 -8.51 -1.42
CA GLU A 136 -8.15 -9.44 -0.71
C GLU A 136 -9.19 -8.71 0.15
N LYS A 137 -8.80 -7.61 0.81
CA LYS A 137 -9.74 -6.74 1.55
C LYS A 137 -10.77 -6.13 0.62
N PHE A 138 -10.36 -5.72 -0.60
CA PHE A 138 -11.24 -5.23 -1.64
C PHE A 138 -12.27 -6.28 -2.07
N ILE A 139 -11.80 -7.44 -2.53
CA ILE A 139 -12.67 -8.53 -2.99
C ILE A 139 -13.66 -8.96 -1.91
N LYS A 140 -13.21 -9.05 -0.65
CA LYS A 140 -14.09 -9.37 0.48
C LYS A 140 -15.16 -8.30 0.68
N SER A 141 -14.82 -7.04 0.52
CA SER A 141 -15.75 -5.92 0.69
C SER A 141 -16.78 -5.86 -0.45
N GLU A 142 -16.37 -6.10 -1.70
CA GLU A 142 -17.27 -6.22 -2.86
C GLU A 142 -18.29 -7.36 -2.67
N LYS A 143 -17.83 -8.55 -2.25
CA LYS A 143 -18.72 -9.68 -1.95
C LYS A 143 -19.78 -9.33 -0.91
N TYR A 144 -19.42 -8.59 0.14
CA TYR A 144 -20.41 -8.17 1.12
C TYR A 144 -21.36 -7.08 0.59
N ARG A 145 -20.89 -6.15 -0.25
CA ARG A 145 -21.74 -5.15 -0.91
C ARG A 145 -22.78 -5.82 -1.79
N GLU A 146 -22.38 -6.84 -2.54
CA GLU A 146 -23.28 -7.64 -3.37
C GLU A 146 -24.31 -8.42 -2.52
N LEU A 147 -23.86 -9.05 -1.42
CA LEU A 147 -24.76 -9.74 -0.49
C LEU A 147 -25.84 -8.81 0.07
N ILE A 148 -25.44 -7.59 0.48
CA ILE A 148 -26.36 -6.54 0.97
C ILE A 148 -27.35 -6.14 -0.12
N LYS A 149 -26.88 -5.91 -1.34
CA LYS A 149 -27.72 -5.56 -2.50
C LYS A 149 -28.75 -6.64 -2.81
N ASN A 150 -28.34 -7.92 -2.76
CA ASN A 150 -29.21 -9.06 -2.99
C ASN A 150 -30.26 -9.19 -1.87
N HIS A 151 -29.86 -9.01 -0.61
CA HIS A 151 -30.78 -9.01 0.53
C HIS A 151 -31.81 -7.88 0.44
N ASP A 152 -31.38 -6.64 0.20
CA ASP A 152 -32.27 -5.49 0.03
C ASP A 152 -33.27 -5.70 -1.13
N SER A 153 -32.82 -6.33 -2.21
CA SER A 153 -33.67 -6.65 -3.36
C SER A 153 -34.71 -7.73 -3.03
N ALA A 154 -34.33 -8.76 -2.28
CA ALA A 154 -35.25 -9.82 -1.83
C ALA A 154 -36.34 -9.26 -0.90
N VAL A 155 -35.97 -8.42 0.07
CA VAL A 155 -36.91 -7.76 1.00
C VAL A 155 -37.89 -6.85 0.24
N LYS A 156 -37.41 -6.11 -0.78
CA LYS A 156 -38.28 -5.29 -1.64
C LYS A 156 -39.26 -6.11 -2.47
N ARG A 157 -38.89 -7.32 -2.91
CA ARG A 157 -39.79 -8.21 -3.64
C ARG A 157 -40.90 -8.73 -2.73
N THR A 158 -40.55 -9.25 -1.56
CA THR A 158 -41.54 -9.84 -0.61
C THR A 158 -42.49 -8.82 0.00
N SER A 159 -42.08 -7.56 0.14
CA SER A 159 -42.95 -6.47 0.59
C SER A 159 -43.90 -5.93 -0.49
N LYS A 160 -43.60 -6.15 -1.77
CA LYS A 160 -44.50 -5.78 -2.89
C LYS A 160 -45.54 -6.86 -3.21
N THR A 161 -45.34 -8.09 -2.72
CA THR A 161 -46.29 -9.21 -2.90
C THR A 161 -47.31 -9.32 -1.77
N LYS A 162 -47.29 -8.39 -0.80
CA LYS A 162 -48.30 -8.22 0.25
C LYS A 162 -49.10 -6.96 -0.05
#